data_AF-A0A3L6ZNG4-F1
#
_entry.id   AF-A0A3L6ZNG4-F1
#
_cell.length_a   1.000
_cell.length_b   1.000
_cell.length_c   1.000
_cell.angle_alpha   90.00
_cell.angle_beta   90.00
_cell.angle_gamma   90.00
#
_symmetry.space_group_name_H-M   'P 1'
#
loop_
_entity.id
_entity.type
_entity.pdbx_description
1 polymer ?
#
loop_
_entity_poly.entity_id
_entity_poly.type
_entity_poly.pdbx_seq_one_letter_code
_entity_poly.pdbx_strand_id
1 'polypeptide(L)'
;MTNDTAPAASERLDAALVSRGLARSRTLAARLIADGLVTVDGRAVVKPATKVRQNQDVVVAGADHYVSRGAHKLLAALDAFPVDPTGRVALDAGASTGGFSQVLLERGARTVIALDVGHGQLSPEVANDPRVAVVEGFNVRDLTPESLAGASGISDAPDLVVGDLSFISLTHVLEPLQRSVAPGSDFVLLIKPQFEVGRGGVREGIVKNAALRADAISTVLWHAWDLGLGTAGLIESPIIGGHGNHEYVVWLRDAGTGPDGAAVNPTEWMQRITEMAGV
;
A
#
# COMPACT_ATOMS: atom_id res chain seq x y z
N MET A 1 46.19 30.23 22.30
CA MET A 1 45.14 31.21 21.97
C MET A 1 44.17 30.54 21.02
N THR A 2 42.96 30.34 21.53
CA THR A 2 41.69 29.94 20.92
C THR A 2 41.64 29.71 19.41
N ASN A 3 41.46 28.44 19.01
CA ASN A 3 40.98 28.08 17.68
C ASN A 3 39.49 28.43 17.62
N ASP A 4 39.17 29.56 17.01
CA ASP A 4 37.80 30.06 16.82
C ASP A 4 37.18 29.32 15.63
N THR A 5 36.68 28.10 15.86
CA THR A 5 35.83 27.43 14.88
C THR A 5 34.49 28.17 14.84
N ALA A 6 34.32 29.01 13.82
CA ALA A 6 33.03 29.59 13.47
C ALA A 6 31.93 28.51 13.52
N PRO A 7 30.74 28.79 14.08
CA PRO A 7 29.68 27.80 14.14
C PRO A 7 29.34 27.34 12.72
N ALA A 8 29.44 26.03 12.46
CA ALA A 8 29.10 25.44 11.17
C ALA A 8 27.72 25.96 10.73
N ALA A 9 27.65 26.57 9.55
CA ALA A 9 26.43 27.19 9.04
C ALA A 9 25.26 26.18 9.12
N SER A 10 24.24 26.56 9.89
CA SER A 10 23.04 25.75 10.09
C SER A 10 21.88 26.38 9.34
N GLU A 11 21.15 25.59 8.57
CA GLU A 11 19.94 26.03 7.88
C GLU A 11 18.71 25.26 8.37
N ARG A 12 17.51 25.74 8.06
CA ARG A 12 16.26 25.03 8.39
C ARG A 12 16.16 23.77 7.54
N LEU A 13 15.67 22.68 8.10
CA LEU A 13 15.52 21.40 7.41
C LEU A 13 14.69 21.54 6.13
N ASP A 14 13.60 22.32 6.15
CA ASP A 14 12.80 22.60 4.94
C ASP A 14 13.58 23.29 3.81
N ALA A 15 14.55 24.15 4.15
CA ALA A 15 15.44 24.79 3.19
C ALA A 15 16.56 23.83 2.76
N ALA A 16 17.08 23.03 3.69
CA ALA A 16 18.11 22.03 3.46
C ALA A 16 17.69 20.96 2.44
N LEU A 17 16.44 20.48 2.50
CA LEU A 17 15.95 19.52 1.50
C LEU A 17 15.97 20.12 0.09
N VAL A 18 15.61 21.40 -0.05
CA VAL A 18 15.59 22.06 -1.36
C VAL A 18 17.00 22.34 -1.86
N SER A 19 17.88 22.88 -0.99
CA SER A 19 19.27 23.21 -1.34
C SER A 19 20.07 21.96 -1.73
N ARG A 20 19.75 20.80 -1.13
CA ARG A 20 20.36 19.49 -1.42
C ARG A 20 19.67 18.72 -2.55
N GLY A 21 18.65 19.29 -3.20
CA GLY A 21 17.93 18.63 -4.30
C GLY A 21 17.02 17.46 -3.88
N LEU A 22 16.76 17.28 -2.58
CA LEU A 22 15.92 16.22 -2.01
C LEU A 22 14.42 16.58 -2.03
N ALA A 23 14.07 17.82 -2.36
CA ALA A 23 12.71 18.27 -2.60
C ALA A 23 12.65 19.42 -3.62
N ARG A 24 11.66 19.40 -4.53
CA ARG A 24 11.50 20.42 -5.57
C ARG A 24 11.00 21.79 -5.09
N SER A 25 10.53 21.89 -3.84
CA SER A 25 10.07 23.17 -3.26
C SER A 25 10.05 23.12 -1.73
N ARG A 26 10.09 24.29 -1.07
CA ARG A 26 10.02 24.39 0.40
C ARG A 26 8.69 23.88 0.96
N THR A 27 7.61 24.04 0.20
CA THR A 27 6.27 23.53 0.57
C THR A 27 6.25 22.01 0.56
N LEU A 28 6.84 21.38 -0.47
CA LEU A 28 6.98 19.92 -0.51
C LEU A 28 7.89 19.43 0.61
N ALA A 29 9.03 20.08 0.84
CA ALA A 29 9.94 19.74 1.92
C ALA A 29 9.25 19.79 3.30
N ALA A 30 8.48 20.84 3.59
CA ALA A 30 7.75 20.97 4.84
C ALA A 30 6.71 19.83 5.04
N ARG A 31 6.06 19.39 3.95
CA ARG A 31 5.14 18.26 3.95
C ARG A 31 5.86 16.93 4.21
N LEU A 32 6.95 16.65 3.49
CA LEU A 32 7.76 15.45 3.69
C LEU A 32 8.25 15.33 5.14
N ILE A 33 8.69 16.44 5.72
CA ILE A 33 9.11 16.51 7.13
C ILE A 33 7.90 16.22 8.04
N ALA A 34 6.78 16.92 7.86
CA ALA A 34 5.60 16.74 8.70
C ALA A 34 5.02 15.31 8.64
N ASP A 35 5.16 14.65 7.49
CA ASP A 35 4.73 13.27 7.24
C ASP A 35 5.70 12.23 7.86
N GLY A 36 6.77 12.65 8.52
CA GLY A 36 7.77 11.75 9.13
C GLY A 36 8.71 11.09 8.13
N LEU A 37 8.72 11.56 6.88
CA LEU A 37 9.49 10.99 5.77
C LEU A 37 10.92 11.54 5.70
N VAL A 38 11.38 12.29 6.69
CA VAL A 38 12.74 12.84 6.70
C VAL A 38 13.45 12.39 7.94
N THR A 39 14.62 11.78 7.77
CA THR A 39 15.54 11.45 8.85
C THR A 39 16.76 12.35 8.80
N VAL A 40 17.29 12.67 9.99
CA VAL A 40 18.56 13.37 10.16
C VAL A 40 19.43 12.50 11.06
N ASP A 41 20.60 12.09 10.57
CA ASP A 41 21.52 11.14 11.22
C ASP A 41 20.77 9.89 11.74
N GLY A 42 19.91 9.31 10.88
CA GLY A 42 19.12 8.10 11.17
C GLY A 42 17.92 8.30 12.10
N ARG A 43 17.58 9.54 12.50
CA ARG A 43 16.41 9.83 13.35
C ARG A 43 15.34 10.61 12.60
N ALA A 44 14.09 10.15 12.64
CA ALA A 44 12.97 10.86 12.04
C ALA A 44 12.79 12.26 12.66
N VAL A 45 12.59 13.27 11.80
CA VAL A 45 12.36 14.65 12.20
C VAL A 45 11.05 15.14 11.59
N VAL A 46 10.14 15.64 12.43
CA VAL A 46 8.79 16.10 12.02
C VAL A 46 8.60 17.61 12.07
N LYS A 47 9.66 18.37 12.38
CA LYS A 47 9.60 19.83 12.51
C LYS A 47 10.37 20.51 11.36
N PRO A 48 9.70 21.19 10.41
CA PRO A 48 10.34 21.83 9.25
C PRO A 48 11.43 22.86 9.61
N ALA A 49 11.23 23.56 10.73
CA ALA A 49 12.15 24.58 11.23
C ALA A 49 13.36 24.02 12.01
N THR A 50 13.51 22.69 12.12
CA THR A 50 14.67 22.07 12.78
C THR A 50 15.95 22.54 12.09
N LYS A 51 16.94 22.99 12.86
CA LYS A 51 18.23 23.41 12.30
C LYS A 51 19.10 22.20 12.03
N VAL A 52 19.63 22.11 10.81
CA VAL A 52 20.58 21.06 10.40
C VAL A 52 21.87 21.69 9.89
N ARG A 53 23.00 21.04 10.16
CA ARG A 53 24.32 21.42 9.65
C ARG A 53 24.56 20.77 8.29
N GLN A 54 25.43 21.37 7.48
CA GLN A 54 25.79 20.85 6.16
C GLN A 54 26.32 19.41 6.18
N ASN A 55 27.01 19.01 7.25
CA ASN A 55 27.62 17.68 7.39
C ASN A 55 26.72 16.61 8.00
N GLN A 56 25.48 16.94 8.37
CA GLN A 56 24.53 15.93 8.87
C GLN A 56 23.91 15.17 7.69
N ASP A 57 23.76 13.87 7.88
CA ASP A 57 23.13 12.99 6.89
C ASP A 57 21.61 13.23 6.91
N VAL A 58 21.05 13.69 5.81
CA VAL A 58 19.62 14.02 5.69
C VAL A 58 19.04 13.15 4.60
N VAL A 59 18.21 12.21 4.99
CA VAL A 59 17.60 11.24 4.08
C VAL A 59 16.10 11.48 4.07
N VAL A 60 15.54 11.64 2.87
CA VAL A 60 14.09 11.63 2.67
C VAL A 60 13.71 10.20 2.32
N ALA A 61 12.98 9.53 3.21
CA ALA A 61 12.28 8.29 2.89
C ALA A 61 11.33 8.58 1.71
N GLY A 62 11.59 7.96 0.56
CA GLY A 62 10.77 8.17 -0.62
C GLY A 62 10.99 9.49 -1.35
N ALA A 63 12.24 9.96 -1.50
CA ALA A 63 12.60 10.73 -2.72
C ALA A 63 12.61 9.84 -3.98
N ASP A 64 11.74 8.83 -3.98
CA ASP A 64 11.58 7.84 -5.04
C ASP A 64 10.70 8.43 -6.13
N HIS A 65 10.93 7.96 -7.35
CA HIS A 65 10.16 8.27 -8.56
C HIS A 65 8.70 7.77 -8.51
N TYR A 66 8.22 7.24 -7.37
CA TYR A 66 6.86 6.74 -7.22
C TYR A 66 5.82 7.86 -7.16
N VAL A 67 4.74 7.71 -7.94
CA VAL A 67 3.65 8.69 -8.05
C VAL A 67 2.79 8.81 -6.79
N SER A 68 2.90 7.85 -5.86
CA SER A 68 2.16 7.83 -4.60
C SER A 68 2.94 7.12 -3.50
N ARG A 69 2.79 7.60 -2.25
CA ARG A 69 3.31 6.93 -1.05
C ARG A 69 2.76 5.50 -0.90
N GLY A 70 1.58 5.22 -1.47
CA GLY A 70 1.00 3.88 -1.49
C GLY A 70 1.97 2.84 -2.05
N ALA A 71 2.81 3.19 -3.03
CA ALA A 71 3.80 2.29 -3.63
C ALA A 71 4.65 1.52 -2.60
N HIS A 72 5.08 2.19 -1.53
CA HIS A 72 5.90 1.55 -0.48
C HIS A 72 5.18 0.45 0.30
N LYS A 73 3.84 0.46 0.35
CA LYS A 73 3.06 -0.61 0.97
C LYS A 73 3.16 -1.89 0.13
N LEU A 74 3.00 -1.76 -1.18
CA LEU A 74 3.10 -2.91 -2.10
C LEU A 74 4.55 -3.40 -2.23
N LEU A 75 5.54 -2.49 -2.27
CA LEU A 75 6.95 -2.88 -2.26
C LEU A 75 7.29 -3.75 -1.04
N ALA A 76 6.93 -3.30 0.15
CA ALA A 76 7.17 -4.08 1.37
C ALA A 76 6.44 -5.43 1.35
N ALA A 77 5.25 -5.50 0.76
CA ALA A 77 4.52 -6.76 0.62
C ALA A 77 5.20 -7.72 -0.36
N LEU A 78 5.64 -7.24 -1.52
CA LEU A 78 6.34 -8.07 -2.52
C LEU A 78 7.76 -8.47 -2.08
N ASP A 79 8.39 -7.71 -1.19
CA ASP A 79 9.67 -8.09 -0.59
C ASP A 79 9.50 -9.10 0.57
N ALA A 80 8.35 -9.08 1.25
CA ALA A 80 8.04 -9.98 2.36
C ALA A 80 7.39 -11.30 1.92
N PHE A 81 6.65 -11.28 0.82
CA PHE A 81 5.92 -12.45 0.30
C PHE A 81 6.56 -12.96 -0.99
N PRO A 82 6.60 -14.27 -1.22
CA PRO A 82 7.11 -14.87 -2.46
C PRO A 82 6.10 -14.70 -3.63
N VAL A 83 5.64 -13.47 -3.87
CA VAL A 83 4.74 -13.10 -4.96
C VAL A 83 5.57 -12.38 -6.03
N ASP A 84 5.76 -13.02 -7.17
CA ASP A 84 6.48 -12.44 -8.31
C ASP A 84 5.49 -11.89 -9.34
N PRO A 85 5.46 -10.58 -9.63
CA PRO A 85 4.64 -9.99 -10.70
C PRO A 85 5.16 -10.26 -12.11
N THR A 86 6.37 -10.79 -12.28
CA THR A 86 7.03 -10.90 -13.58
C THR A 86 6.19 -11.69 -14.59
N GLY A 87 5.89 -11.05 -15.73
CA GLY A 87 5.16 -11.66 -16.84
C GLY A 87 3.65 -11.83 -16.59
N ARG A 88 3.13 -11.42 -15.44
CA ARG A 88 1.72 -11.61 -15.02
C ARG A 88 0.77 -10.54 -15.54
N VAL A 89 -0.52 -10.87 -15.53
CA VAL A 89 -1.60 -9.90 -15.70
C VAL A 89 -2.11 -9.54 -14.32
N ALA A 90 -1.84 -8.31 -13.90
CA ALA A 90 -2.20 -7.82 -12.58
C ALA A 90 -3.44 -6.93 -12.64
N LEU A 91 -4.33 -7.08 -11.66
CA LEU A 91 -5.44 -6.18 -11.39
C LEU A 91 -5.08 -5.31 -10.19
N ASP A 92 -4.99 -4.00 -10.39
CA ASP A 92 -4.86 -3.00 -9.33
C ASP A 92 -6.25 -2.44 -8.99
N ALA A 93 -6.86 -3.00 -7.94
CA ALA A 93 -8.19 -2.64 -7.48
C ALA A 93 -8.15 -1.41 -6.55
N GLY A 94 -8.54 -0.26 -7.10
CA GLY A 94 -8.42 1.04 -6.44
C GLY A 94 -7.10 1.75 -6.78
N ALA A 95 -6.75 1.78 -8.06
CA ALA A 95 -5.46 2.27 -8.55
C ALA A 95 -5.14 3.73 -8.15
N SER A 96 -6.17 4.57 -8.00
CA SER A 96 -6.09 5.98 -7.65
C SER A 96 -5.05 6.73 -8.49
N THR A 97 -3.97 7.20 -7.86
CA THR A 97 -2.88 7.92 -8.54
C THR A 97 -1.89 7.00 -9.27
N GLY A 98 -1.95 5.69 -9.03
CA GLY A 98 -1.19 4.67 -9.76
C GLY A 98 0.05 4.14 -9.05
N GLY A 99 0.17 4.32 -7.73
CA GLY A 99 1.35 3.87 -6.98
C GLY A 99 1.57 2.36 -7.02
N PHE A 100 0.51 1.56 -6.85
CA PHE A 100 0.59 0.11 -6.94
C PHE A 100 0.85 -0.34 -8.38
N SER A 101 0.10 0.21 -9.33
CA SER A 101 0.32 0.02 -10.76
C SER A 101 1.78 0.25 -11.18
N GLN A 102 2.40 1.35 -10.73
CA GLN A 102 3.80 1.65 -11.02
C GLN A 102 4.76 0.59 -10.46
N VAL A 103 4.56 0.16 -9.21
CA VAL A 103 5.36 -0.91 -8.60
C VAL A 103 5.24 -2.21 -9.39
N LEU A 104 4.03 -2.59 -9.81
CA LEU A 104 3.81 -3.79 -10.64
C LEU A 104 4.55 -3.71 -11.98
N LEU A 105 4.48 -2.56 -12.66
CA LEU A 105 5.18 -2.33 -13.93
C LEU A 105 6.70 -2.45 -13.80
N GLU A 106 7.26 -1.90 -12.73
CA GLU A 106 8.70 -1.94 -12.44
C GLU A 106 9.16 -3.33 -12.00
N ARG A 107 8.28 -4.10 -11.32
CA ARG A 107 8.49 -5.51 -10.95
C ARG A 107 8.17 -6.48 -12.09
N GLY A 108 7.97 -5.99 -13.31
CA GLY A 108 7.94 -6.82 -14.51
C GLY A 108 6.56 -7.37 -14.90
N ALA A 109 5.46 -6.84 -14.35
CA ALA A 109 4.11 -7.19 -14.82
C ALA A 109 4.00 -6.98 -16.33
N ARG A 110 3.40 -7.96 -17.02
CA ARG A 110 3.13 -7.91 -18.47
C ARG A 110 2.04 -6.89 -18.77
N THR A 111 1.01 -6.88 -17.94
CA THR A 111 -0.15 -6.01 -18.08
C THR A 111 -0.65 -5.64 -16.69
N VAL A 112 -1.05 -4.37 -16.51
CA VAL A 112 -1.71 -3.89 -15.30
C VAL A 112 -3.07 -3.33 -15.69
N ILE A 113 -4.15 -3.93 -15.19
CA ILE A 113 -5.49 -3.37 -15.27
C ILE A 113 -5.67 -2.46 -14.05
N ALA A 114 -5.59 -1.16 -14.27
CA ALA A 114 -5.70 -0.14 -13.23
C ALA A 114 -7.18 0.26 -13.09
N LEU A 115 -7.87 -0.33 -12.12
CA LEU A 115 -9.30 -0.15 -11.90
C LEU A 115 -9.54 0.87 -10.79
N ASP A 116 -10.36 1.89 -11.05
CA ASP A 116 -10.78 2.87 -10.05
C ASP A 116 -12.24 3.30 -10.23
N VAL A 117 -12.87 3.70 -9.11
CA VAL A 117 -14.23 4.28 -9.11
C VAL A 117 -14.23 5.75 -9.55
N GLY A 118 -13.10 6.44 -9.39
CA GLY A 118 -12.91 7.82 -9.80
C GLY A 118 -12.59 7.97 -11.28
N HIS A 119 -12.38 9.21 -11.69
CA HIS A 119 -11.99 9.59 -13.04
C HIS A 119 -10.77 10.51 -13.00
N GLY A 120 -9.87 10.35 -13.97
CA GLY A 120 -8.69 11.20 -14.18
C GLY A 120 -7.72 11.22 -13.00
N GLN A 121 -7.67 10.16 -12.18
CA GLN A 121 -6.83 10.12 -10.99
C GLN A 121 -5.40 9.66 -11.28
N LEU A 122 -5.24 8.78 -12.27
CA LEU A 122 -3.98 8.12 -12.56
C LEU A 122 -2.94 9.14 -13.06
N SER A 123 -1.71 9.06 -12.55
CA SER A 123 -0.62 9.91 -13.02
C SER A 123 -0.38 9.70 -14.52
N PRO A 124 -0.11 10.76 -15.32
CA PRO A 124 0.22 10.62 -16.74
C PRO A 124 1.37 9.66 -17.01
N GLU A 125 2.35 9.55 -16.10
CA GLU A 125 3.48 8.64 -16.24
C GLU A 125 3.04 7.17 -16.25
N VAL A 126 2.08 6.81 -15.40
CA VAL A 126 1.53 5.45 -15.31
C VAL A 126 0.48 5.23 -16.40
N ALA A 127 -0.43 6.19 -16.60
CA ALA A 127 -1.53 6.08 -17.55
C ALA A 127 -1.06 5.95 -19.01
N ASN A 128 0.12 6.48 -19.35
CA ASN A 128 0.67 6.40 -20.71
C ASN A 128 1.58 5.19 -20.92
N ASP A 129 1.85 4.37 -19.91
CA ASP A 129 2.61 3.13 -20.11
C ASP A 129 1.75 2.16 -20.95
N PRO A 130 2.27 1.61 -22.07
CA PRO A 130 1.49 0.76 -22.97
C PRO A 130 1.04 -0.57 -22.35
N ARG A 131 1.56 -0.93 -21.18
CA ARG A 131 1.16 -2.12 -20.42
C ARG A 131 -0.02 -1.85 -19.48
N VAL A 132 -0.50 -0.60 -19.37
CA VAL A 132 -1.60 -0.23 -18.47
C VAL A 132 -2.91 -0.14 -19.24
N ALA A 133 -3.91 -0.88 -18.75
CA ALA A 133 -5.31 -0.73 -19.15
C ALA A 133 -6.05 0.05 -18.06
N VAL A 134 -6.44 1.29 -18.36
CA VAL A 134 -7.12 2.18 -17.42
C VAL A 134 -8.63 1.90 -17.44
N VAL A 135 -9.20 1.55 -16.29
CA VAL A 135 -10.64 1.27 -16.11
C VAL A 135 -11.20 2.20 -15.04
N GLU A 136 -11.88 3.26 -15.45
CA GLU A 136 -12.40 4.30 -14.57
C GLU A 136 -13.93 4.23 -14.40
N GLY A 137 -14.43 4.84 -13.32
CA GLY A 137 -15.87 4.86 -13.03
C GLY A 137 -16.43 3.48 -12.68
N PHE A 138 -15.58 2.52 -12.31
CA PHE A 138 -15.96 1.13 -12.12
C PHE A 138 -15.89 0.73 -10.65
N ASN A 139 -17.00 0.19 -10.12
CA ASN A 139 -17.05 -0.29 -8.75
C ASN A 139 -16.67 -1.77 -8.68
N VAL A 140 -15.65 -2.10 -7.87
CA VAL A 140 -15.19 -3.48 -7.66
C VAL A 140 -16.34 -4.41 -7.20
N ARG A 141 -17.34 -3.89 -6.50
CA ARG A 141 -18.50 -4.67 -6.04
C ARG A 141 -19.33 -5.26 -7.18
N ASP A 142 -19.32 -4.61 -8.32
CA ASP A 142 -20.12 -4.97 -9.49
C ASP A 142 -19.28 -5.72 -10.54
N LEU A 143 -18.06 -6.12 -10.16
CA LEU A 143 -17.11 -6.77 -11.05
C LEU A 143 -17.54 -8.20 -11.40
N THR A 144 -17.52 -8.48 -12.70
CA THR A 144 -17.60 -9.83 -13.29
C THR A 144 -16.46 -10.03 -14.29
N PRO A 145 -16.08 -11.27 -14.63
CA PRO A 145 -15.09 -11.56 -15.68
C PRO A 145 -15.38 -10.81 -16.99
N GLU A 146 -16.63 -10.82 -17.43
CA GLU A 146 -17.06 -10.22 -18.70
C GLU A 146 -16.97 -8.70 -18.64
N SER A 147 -17.38 -8.10 -17.52
CA SER A 147 -17.31 -6.65 -17.34
C SER A 147 -15.86 -6.16 -17.29
N LEU A 148 -14.97 -6.90 -16.63
CA LEU A 148 -13.55 -6.58 -16.52
C LEU A 148 -12.87 -6.67 -17.88
N ALA A 149 -13.08 -7.76 -18.62
CA ALA A 149 -12.54 -7.94 -19.95
C ALA A 149 -13.07 -6.88 -20.93
N GLY A 150 -14.37 -6.59 -20.87
CA GLY A 150 -15.01 -5.57 -21.70
C GLY A 150 -14.50 -4.15 -21.43
N ALA A 151 -14.32 -3.77 -20.16
CA ALA A 151 -13.87 -2.44 -19.79
C ALA A 151 -12.37 -2.22 -19.99
N SER A 152 -11.55 -3.25 -19.74
CA SER A 152 -10.08 -3.17 -19.90
C SER A 152 -9.61 -3.43 -21.34
N GLY A 153 -10.40 -4.15 -22.15
CA GLY A 153 -9.97 -4.66 -23.44
C GLY A 153 -8.99 -5.83 -23.35
N ILE A 154 -8.73 -6.36 -22.15
CA ILE A 154 -7.83 -7.48 -21.91
C ILE A 154 -8.63 -8.76 -21.76
N SER A 155 -8.39 -9.75 -22.63
CA SER A 155 -9.10 -11.04 -22.60
C SER A 155 -8.50 -12.03 -21.60
N ASP A 156 -7.21 -11.88 -21.26
CA ASP A 156 -6.55 -12.71 -20.26
C ASP A 156 -7.12 -12.38 -18.87
N ALA A 157 -7.59 -13.40 -18.15
CA ALA A 157 -7.96 -13.22 -16.75
C ALA A 157 -6.71 -12.84 -15.93
N PRO A 158 -6.79 -11.82 -15.06
CA PRO A 158 -5.69 -11.50 -14.16
C PRO A 158 -5.34 -12.71 -13.30
N ASP A 159 -4.07 -12.89 -13.01
CA ASP A 159 -3.60 -13.92 -12.07
C ASP A 159 -3.04 -13.31 -10.78
N LEU A 160 -2.84 -11.99 -10.70
CA LEU A 160 -2.44 -11.25 -9.51
C LEU A 160 -3.43 -10.13 -9.23
N VAL A 161 -3.91 -10.01 -7.99
CA VAL A 161 -4.71 -8.88 -7.53
C VAL A 161 -3.93 -8.11 -6.47
N VAL A 162 -3.85 -6.80 -6.63
CA VAL A 162 -3.39 -5.89 -5.58
C VAL A 162 -4.50 -4.88 -5.27
N GLY A 163 -4.55 -4.33 -4.07
CA GLY A 163 -5.57 -3.33 -3.75
C GLY A 163 -5.33 -2.48 -2.51
N ASP A 164 -5.54 -1.16 -2.65
CA ASP A 164 -5.49 -0.14 -1.59
C ASP A 164 -6.85 0.57 -1.45
N LEU A 165 -7.93 -0.21 -1.34
CA LEU A 165 -9.31 0.29 -1.34
C LEU A 165 -9.62 1.13 -0.10
N SER A 166 -10.42 2.19 -0.27
CA SER A 166 -10.85 3.07 0.82
C SER A 166 -12.38 3.20 0.86
N PHE A 167 -12.93 3.44 2.05
CA PHE A 167 -14.38 3.59 2.27
C PHE A 167 -15.23 2.35 1.97
N ILE A 168 -14.59 1.19 1.85
CA ILE A 168 -15.23 -0.11 1.63
C ILE A 168 -14.49 -1.18 2.43
N SER A 169 -15.24 -2.12 3.00
CA SER A 169 -14.70 -3.31 3.65
C SER A 169 -14.25 -4.32 2.60
N LEU A 170 -13.13 -5.01 2.84
CA LEU A 170 -12.69 -6.11 1.98
C LEU A 170 -13.73 -7.22 1.87
N THR A 171 -14.59 -7.41 2.89
CA THR A 171 -15.68 -8.39 2.87
C THR A 171 -16.75 -8.12 1.81
N HIS A 172 -16.77 -6.92 1.21
CA HIS A 172 -17.70 -6.59 0.12
C HIS A 172 -17.09 -6.72 -1.27
N VAL A 173 -15.78 -6.96 -1.36
CA VAL A 173 -15.05 -6.96 -2.65
C VAL A 173 -14.31 -8.26 -2.93
N LEU A 174 -14.02 -9.08 -1.91
CA LEU A 174 -13.30 -10.34 -2.09
C LEU A 174 -14.01 -11.31 -3.04
N GLU A 175 -15.32 -11.51 -2.90
CA GLU A 175 -16.08 -12.42 -3.77
C GLU A 175 -16.12 -11.94 -5.25
N PRO A 176 -16.44 -10.66 -5.57
CA PRO A 176 -16.33 -10.15 -6.93
C PRO A 176 -14.92 -10.26 -7.53
N LEU A 177 -13.88 -9.95 -6.74
CA LEU A 177 -12.49 -10.07 -7.17
C LEU A 177 -12.14 -11.52 -7.47
N GLN A 178 -12.44 -12.46 -6.56
CA GLN A 178 -12.16 -13.89 -6.72
C GLN A 178 -12.78 -14.45 -7.99
N ARG A 179 -14.03 -14.08 -8.28
CA ARG A 179 -14.74 -14.55 -9.47
C ARG A 179 -14.16 -14.03 -10.78
N SER A 180 -13.45 -12.91 -10.73
CA SER A 180 -13.00 -12.16 -11.92
C SER A 180 -11.55 -12.44 -12.32
N VAL A 181 -10.89 -13.38 -11.65
CA VAL A 181 -9.47 -13.71 -11.86
C VAL A 181 -9.27 -15.20 -12.13
N ALA A 182 -8.07 -15.56 -12.58
CA ALA A 182 -7.71 -16.94 -12.85
C ALA A 182 -7.72 -17.80 -11.56
N PRO A 183 -8.06 -19.09 -11.61
CA PRO A 183 -7.86 -19.99 -10.49
C PRO A 183 -6.40 -20.00 -10.01
N GLY A 184 -6.17 -20.11 -8.70
CA GLY A 184 -4.82 -20.07 -8.12
C GLY A 184 -4.17 -18.68 -8.05
N SER A 185 -4.94 -17.61 -8.31
CA SER A 185 -4.43 -16.23 -8.24
C SER A 185 -3.93 -15.84 -6.84
N ASP A 186 -2.97 -14.92 -6.82
CA ASP A 186 -2.52 -14.27 -5.60
C ASP A 186 -3.28 -12.97 -5.37
N PHE A 187 -3.63 -12.67 -4.11
CA PHE A 187 -4.26 -11.42 -3.70
C PHE A 187 -3.38 -10.76 -2.65
N VAL A 188 -2.89 -9.56 -2.92
CA VAL A 188 -2.11 -8.73 -1.98
C VAL A 188 -2.92 -7.47 -1.66
N LEU A 189 -3.64 -7.51 -0.54
CA LEU A 189 -4.67 -6.51 -0.22
C LEU A 189 -4.36 -5.79 1.09
N LEU A 190 -4.76 -4.53 1.18
CA LEU A 190 -4.63 -3.74 2.40
C LEU A 190 -5.88 -3.86 3.27
N ILE A 191 -5.68 -4.39 4.48
CA ILE A 191 -6.67 -4.36 5.55
C ILE A 191 -6.54 -3.02 6.26
N LYS A 192 -7.61 -2.23 6.22
CA LYS A 192 -7.71 -0.92 6.85
C LYS A 192 -8.76 -0.97 7.95
N PRO A 193 -8.38 -1.19 9.23
CA PRO A 193 -9.34 -1.37 10.31
C PRO A 193 -10.45 -0.31 10.35
N GLN A 194 -10.15 0.95 10.03
CA GLN A 194 -11.13 2.05 10.00
C GLN A 194 -12.29 1.86 8.99
N PHE A 195 -12.14 0.97 8.01
CA PHE A 195 -13.17 0.61 7.04
C PHE A 195 -13.77 -0.78 7.28
N GLU A 196 -13.13 -1.59 8.14
CA GLU A 196 -13.60 -2.93 8.52
C GLU A 196 -14.43 -2.91 9.80
N VAL A 197 -14.09 -2.05 10.75
CA VAL A 197 -14.85 -1.93 12.01
C VAL A 197 -16.15 -1.17 11.78
N GLY A 198 -17.23 -1.63 12.39
CA GLY A 198 -18.52 -0.93 12.35
C GLY A 198 -18.47 0.47 12.96
N ARG A 199 -19.54 1.26 12.78
CA ARG A 199 -19.61 2.68 13.20
C ARG A 199 -19.19 2.97 14.66
N GLY A 200 -19.35 2.01 15.57
CA GLY A 200 -18.95 2.15 16.98
C GLY A 200 -17.44 1.97 17.25
N GLY A 201 -16.68 1.46 16.29
CA GLY A 201 -15.26 1.13 16.45
C GLY A 201 -14.28 2.25 16.04
N VAL A 202 -14.77 3.33 15.44
CA VAL A 202 -13.95 4.44 14.92
C VAL A 202 -14.18 5.70 15.75
N ARG A 203 -13.09 6.37 16.16
CA ARG A 203 -13.14 7.71 16.79
C ARG A 203 -12.29 8.68 16.00
N GLU A 204 -12.89 9.78 15.52
CA GLU A 204 -12.20 10.80 14.70
C GLU A 204 -11.56 10.20 13.42
N GLY A 205 -12.15 9.14 12.87
CA GLY A 205 -11.59 8.43 11.71
C GLY A 205 -10.45 7.47 12.04
N ILE A 206 -10.13 7.24 13.31
CA ILE A 206 -9.00 6.42 13.76
C ILE A 206 -9.46 5.24 14.64
N VAL A 207 -8.89 4.05 14.41
CA VAL A 207 -9.08 2.86 15.26
C VAL A 207 -7.95 2.74 16.27
N LYS A 208 -8.12 3.41 17.42
CA LYS A 208 -7.10 3.43 18.50
C LYS A 208 -7.03 2.12 19.29
N ASN A 209 -8.15 1.40 19.42
CA ASN A 209 -8.21 0.16 20.19
C ASN A 209 -7.53 -1.00 19.44
N ALA A 210 -6.50 -1.59 20.05
CA ALA A 210 -5.77 -2.73 19.51
C ALA A 210 -6.67 -3.95 19.25
N ALA A 211 -7.59 -4.26 20.17
CA ALA A 211 -8.51 -5.39 20.01
C ALA A 211 -9.42 -5.21 18.78
N LEU A 212 -9.89 -3.98 18.51
CA LEU A 212 -10.68 -3.69 17.32
C LEU A 212 -9.87 -3.82 16.03
N ARG A 213 -8.56 -3.54 16.05
CA ARG A 213 -7.69 -3.78 14.90
C ARG A 213 -7.48 -5.28 14.67
N ALA A 214 -7.26 -6.04 15.74
CA ALA A 214 -7.17 -7.50 15.66
C ALA A 214 -8.46 -8.10 15.10
N ASP A 215 -9.62 -7.71 15.62
CA ASP A 215 -10.94 -8.17 15.15
C ASP A 215 -11.17 -7.84 13.67
N ALA A 216 -10.78 -6.65 13.22
CA ALA A 216 -10.86 -6.25 11.81
C ALA A 216 -10.06 -7.20 10.90
N ILE A 217 -8.81 -7.49 11.27
CA ILE A 217 -7.97 -8.43 10.52
C ILE A 217 -8.61 -9.82 10.51
N SER A 218 -8.95 -10.35 11.68
CA SER A 218 -9.56 -11.68 11.82
C SER A 218 -10.85 -11.80 11.01
N THR A 219 -11.69 -10.75 10.98
CA THR A 219 -12.93 -10.74 10.20
C THR A 219 -12.65 -10.90 8.70
N VAL A 220 -11.67 -10.17 8.17
CA VAL A 220 -11.28 -10.29 6.76
C VAL A 220 -10.73 -11.68 6.46
N LEU A 221 -9.86 -12.23 7.31
CA LEU A 221 -9.27 -13.56 7.09
C LEU A 221 -10.32 -14.68 7.12
N TRP A 222 -11.27 -14.62 8.07
CA TRP A 222 -12.36 -15.59 8.12
C TRP A 222 -13.29 -15.50 6.92
N HIS A 223 -13.63 -14.28 6.49
CA HIS A 223 -14.45 -14.11 5.30
C HIS A 223 -13.73 -14.62 4.03
N ALA A 224 -12.43 -14.35 3.88
CA ALA A 224 -11.63 -14.91 2.80
C ALA A 224 -11.62 -16.45 2.83
N TRP A 225 -11.48 -17.04 4.01
CA TRP A 225 -11.51 -18.49 4.19
C TRP A 225 -12.83 -19.11 3.77
N ASP A 226 -13.97 -18.48 4.12
CA ASP A 226 -15.31 -18.94 3.70
C ASP A 226 -15.49 -18.90 2.18
N LEU A 227 -14.73 -18.05 1.48
CA LEU A 227 -14.66 -18.00 0.02
C LEU A 227 -13.65 -19.00 -0.57
N GLY A 228 -12.92 -19.76 0.25
CA GLY A 228 -11.89 -20.70 -0.20
C GLY A 228 -10.50 -20.10 -0.40
N LEU A 229 -10.28 -18.85 0.05
CA LEU A 229 -8.97 -18.20 0.04
C LEU A 229 -8.29 -18.37 1.41
N GLY A 230 -7.17 -19.08 1.45
CA GLY A 230 -6.36 -19.21 2.66
C GLY A 230 -5.46 -17.99 2.89
N THR A 231 -4.99 -17.84 4.13
CA THR A 231 -4.00 -16.80 4.46
C THR A 231 -2.58 -17.33 4.28
N ALA A 232 -1.82 -16.74 3.38
CA ALA A 232 -0.44 -17.12 3.07
C ALA A 232 0.60 -16.14 3.64
N GLY A 233 0.20 -14.89 3.91
CA GLY A 233 1.07 -13.89 4.51
C GLY A 233 0.32 -12.75 5.17
N LEU A 234 0.89 -12.17 6.21
CA LEU A 234 0.36 -10.98 6.88
C LEU A 234 1.50 -10.14 7.48
N ILE A 235 1.55 -8.86 7.14
CA ILE A 235 2.51 -7.88 7.67
C ILE A 235 1.81 -6.57 8.04
N GLU A 236 2.44 -5.78 8.90
CA GLU A 236 2.08 -4.37 9.07
C GLU A 236 2.54 -3.55 7.87
N SER A 237 1.75 -2.55 7.46
CA SER A 237 2.17 -1.57 6.46
C SER A 237 3.36 -0.76 7.00
N PRO A 238 4.44 -0.57 6.22
CA PRO A 238 5.62 0.20 6.66
C PRO A 238 5.34 1.69 6.82
N ILE A 239 4.23 2.16 6.26
CA ILE A 239 3.76 3.53 6.37
C ILE A 239 2.42 3.59 7.10
N ILE A 240 2.25 4.62 7.89
CA ILE A 240 1.00 4.88 8.60
C ILE A 240 -0.07 5.36 7.59
N GLY A 241 -1.26 4.79 7.71
CA GLY A 241 -2.43 5.12 6.91
C GLY A 241 -2.97 6.52 7.15
N GLY A 242 -4.07 6.85 6.46
CA GLY A 242 -4.73 8.15 6.60
C GLY A 242 -5.06 8.47 8.07
N HIS A 243 -4.80 9.71 8.48
CA HIS A 243 -5.07 10.21 9.83
C HIS A 243 -4.37 9.46 10.97
N GLY A 244 -3.33 8.66 10.69
CA GLY A 244 -2.60 7.94 11.74
C GLY A 244 -3.04 6.49 11.96
N ASN A 245 -3.86 5.91 11.07
CA ASN A 245 -4.32 4.53 11.21
C ASN A 245 -3.20 3.52 10.94
N HIS A 246 -3.17 2.45 11.73
CA HIS A 246 -2.39 1.26 11.42
C HIS A 246 -3.12 0.46 10.34
N GLU A 247 -2.40 0.12 9.26
CA GLU A 247 -2.90 -0.68 8.14
C GLU A 247 -2.04 -1.93 8.04
N TYR A 248 -2.61 -3.00 7.48
CA TYR A 248 -1.95 -4.31 7.37
C TYR A 248 -2.04 -4.79 5.93
N VAL A 249 -1.04 -5.51 5.47
CA VAL A 249 -1.05 -6.12 4.14
C VAL A 249 -1.20 -7.62 4.28
N VAL A 250 -2.23 -8.17 3.65
CA VAL A 250 -2.50 -9.61 3.63
C VAL A 250 -2.20 -10.17 2.25
N TRP A 251 -1.59 -11.35 2.23
CA TRP A 251 -1.49 -12.20 1.05
C TRP A 251 -2.42 -13.40 1.19
N LEU A 252 -3.36 -13.50 0.25
CA LEU A 252 -4.33 -14.59 0.15
C LEU A 252 -4.14 -15.35 -1.17
N ARG A 253 -4.46 -16.64 -1.17
CA ARG A 253 -4.50 -17.51 -2.36
C ARG A 253 -5.37 -18.73 -2.08
N ASP A 254 -5.67 -19.53 -3.09
CA ASP A 254 -6.49 -20.73 -2.94
C ASP A 254 -6.03 -21.65 -1.78
N ALA A 255 -6.98 -22.03 -0.93
CA ALA A 255 -6.75 -22.97 0.15
C ALA A 255 -6.40 -24.36 -0.42
N GLY A 256 -5.16 -24.82 -0.20
CA GLY A 256 -4.76 -26.22 -0.47
C GLY A 256 -3.96 -26.52 -1.74
N THR A 257 -3.39 -25.53 -2.45
CA THR A 257 -2.66 -25.78 -3.73
C THR A 257 -1.18 -25.33 -3.76
N GLY A 258 -0.51 -25.21 -2.61
CA GLY A 258 0.91 -24.79 -2.55
C GLY A 258 1.89 -25.95 -2.25
N PRO A 259 3.01 -26.10 -3.00
CA PRO A 259 4.03 -27.11 -2.71
C PRO A 259 4.88 -26.86 -1.44
N ASP A 260 4.88 -25.63 -0.89
CA ASP A 260 5.83 -25.20 0.15
C ASP A 260 5.22 -24.75 1.50
N GLY A 261 3.95 -25.07 1.79
CA GLY A 261 3.29 -24.65 3.04
C GLY A 261 2.11 -23.74 2.74
N ALA A 262 0.93 -24.36 2.73
CA ALA A 262 -0.30 -23.84 2.15
C ALA A 262 -0.74 -22.48 2.71
N ALA A 263 -1.52 -21.75 1.93
CA ALA A 263 -2.44 -20.77 2.48
C ALA A 263 -3.31 -21.46 3.54
N VAL A 264 -3.10 -21.08 4.79
CA VAL A 264 -3.59 -21.83 5.95
C VAL A 264 -4.86 -21.23 6.52
N ASN A 265 -5.50 -22.03 7.38
CA ASN A 265 -6.68 -21.61 8.12
C ASN A 265 -6.36 -20.36 8.98
N PRO A 266 -7.28 -19.38 9.10
CA PRO A 266 -7.07 -18.18 9.90
C PRO A 266 -6.67 -18.43 11.36
N THR A 267 -7.03 -19.60 11.93
CA THR A 267 -6.65 -19.99 13.30
C THR A 267 -5.14 -19.95 13.53
N GLU A 268 -4.33 -20.29 12.51
CA GLU A 268 -2.87 -20.29 12.60
C GLU A 268 -2.27 -18.87 12.68
N TRP A 269 -3.05 -17.85 12.31
CA TRP A 269 -2.63 -16.46 12.32
C TRP A 269 -3.07 -15.69 13.57
N MET A 270 -3.95 -16.24 14.40
CA MET A 270 -4.58 -15.51 15.52
C MET A 270 -3.57 -14.94 16.51
N GLN A 271 -2.54 -15.71 16.89
CA GLN A 271 -1.49 -15.21 17.79
C GLN A 271 -0.73 -14.04 17.15
N ARG A 272 -0.33 -14.18 15.88
CA ARG A 272 0.41 -13.15 15.16
C ARG A 272 -0.43 -11.88 15.00
N ILE A 273 -1.73 -12.01 14.78
CA ILE A 273 -2.67 -10.87 14.71
C ILE A 273 -2.70 -10.11 16.04
N THR A 274 -2.79 -10.82 17.17
CA THR A 274 -2.75 -10.22 18.50
C THR A 274 -1.45 -9.44 18.71
N GLU A 275 -0.31 -10.04 18.37
CA GLU A 275 1.01 -9.41 18.49
C GLU A 275 1.15 -8.16 17.61
N MET A 276 0.80 -8.23 16.32
CA MET A 276 0.86 -7.09 15.39
C MET A 276 -0.12 -5.98 15.74
N ALA A 277 -1.32 -6.33 16.21
CA ALA A 277 -2.30 -5.34 16.65
C ALA A 277 -1.87 -4.64 17.95
N GLY A 278 -0.93 -5.21 18.71
CA GLY A 278 -0.49 -4.72 20.02
C GLY A 278 -1.50 -5.00 21.13
N VAL A 279 -2.15 -6.17 21.06
CA VAL A 279 -3.08 -6.70 22.08
C VAL A 279 -2.32 -7.53 23.11
#